data_AF-A0A3N0E7H2-F1
#
_entry.id   AF-A0A3N0E7H2-F1
#
_cell.length_a   1.000
_cell.length_b   1.000
_cell.length_c   1.000
_cell.angle_alpha   90.00
_cell.angle_beta   90.00
_cell.angle_gamma   90.00
#
_symmetry.space_group_name_H-M   'P 1'
#
loop_
_entity.id
_entity.type
_entity.pdbx_description
1 polymer ?
#
loop_
_entity_poly.entity_id
_entity_poly.type
_entity_poly.pdbx_seq_one_letter_code
_entity_poly.pdbx_strand_id
1 'polypeptide(L)'
;MTQTDAAAKPDREPQRRTGPVTFVKQVVGELRKVRWPTRRELITYTIVVMVFVVLMVGYVSALDFGFGEAVTWLYGTVGSGGEQPAGQMPGVPQ
;
A
#
# COMPACT_ATOMS: atom_id res chain seq x y z
N MET A 1 6.21 -74.00 -37.80
CA MET A 1 5.90 -72.75 -38.52
C MET A 1 5.26 -71.80 -37.54
N THR A 2 5.85 -70.61 -37.47
CA THR A 2 5.67 -69.52 -36.51
C THR A 2 4.36 -68.78 -36.77
N GLN A 3 3.59 -68.47 -35.73
CA GLN A 3 2.90 -67.18 -35.62
C GLN A 3 2.55 -66.89 -34.16
N THR A 4 3.51 -66.31 -33.45
CA THR A 4 3.23 -65.23 -32.50
C THR A 4 2.82 -64.02 -33.34
N ASP A 5 1.72 -63.36 -32.99
CA ASP A 5 1.29 -61.97 -33.26
C ASP A 5 -0.25 -61.98 -33.18
N ALA A 6 -0.97 -61.11 -32.47
CA ALA A 6 -0.72 -59.71 -32.25
C ALA A 6 -1.25 -59.28 -30.87
N ALA A 7 -0.44 -58.50 -30.19
CA ALA A 7 -0.74 -57.85 -28.93
C ALA A 7 -2.02 -57.02 -29.00
N ALA A 8 -2.98 -57.34 -28.13
CA ALA A 8 -4.08 -56.45 -27.78
C ALA A 8 -3.47 -55.16 -27.19
N LYS A 9 -3.55 -54.06 -27.94
CA LYS A 9 -3.14 -52.74 -27.46
C LYS A 9 -4.11 -52.32 -26.36
N PRO A 10 -3.65 -51.91 -25.17
CA PRO A 10 -4.55 -51.36 -24.18
C PRO A 10 -4.95 -49.96 -24.63
N ASP A 11 -6.23 -49.75 -24.88
CA ASP A 11 -6.83 -48.41 -25.01
C ASP A 11 -6.74 -47.72 -23.65
N ARG A 12 -5.55 -47.19 -23.35
CA ARG A 12 -5.33 -46.27 -22.26
C ARG A 12 -5.92 -44.94 -22.69
N GLU A 13 -7.20 -44.74 -22.36
CA GLU A 13 -7.78 -43.41 -22.38
C GLU A 13 -6.85 -42.48 -21.59
N PRO A 14 -6.31 -41.41 -22.20
CA PRO A 14 -5.45 -40.48 -21.48
C PRO A 14 -6.31 -39.81 -20.43
N GLN A 15 -6.14 -40.27 -19.20
CA GLN A 15 -6.71 -39.72 -17.98
C GLN A 15 -6.64 -38.19 -18.06
N ARG A 16 -7.81 -37.59 -18.30
CA ARG A 16 -7.99 -36.15 -18.52
C ARG A 16 -7.78 -35.44 -17.19
N ARG A 17 -6.53 -35.40 -16.71
CA ARG A 17 -6.11 -34.57 -15.59
C ARG A 17 -6.45 -33.14 -16.01
N THR A 18 -7.34 -32.48 -15.28
CA THR A 18 -7.60 -31.06 -15.44
C THR A 18 -6.28 -30.34 -15.15
N GLY A 19 -5.47 -30.16 -16.18
CA GLY A 19 -4.16 -29.55 -16.05
C GLY A 19 -4.31 -28.07 -15.69
N PRO A 20 -3.25 -27.44 -15.17
CA PRO A 20 -3.22 -26.01 -14.88
C PRO A 20 -3.66 -25.14 -16.08
N VAL A 21 -3.47 -25.64 -17.30
CA VAL A 21 -3.96 -25.03 -18.55
C VAL A 21 -5.48 -24.88 -18.59
N THR A 22 -6.24 -25.85 -18.09
CA THR A 22 -7.71 -25.81 -18.06
C THR A 22 -8.21 -24.85 -16.98
N PHE A 23 -7.54 -24.79 -15.84
CA PHE A 23 -7.84 -23.84 -14.76
C PHE A 23 -7.64 -22.39 -15.18
N VAL A 24 -6.51 -22.06 -15.84
CA VAL A 24 -6.27 -20.71 -16.37
C VAL A 24 -7.34 -20.31 -17.40
N LYS A 25 -7.78 -21.22 -18.26
CA LYS A 25 -8.89 -20.98 -19.19
C LYS A 25 -10.21 -20.66 -18.47
N GLN A 26 -10.49 -21.33 -17.36
CA GLN A 26 -11.66 -21.05 -16.52
C GLN A 26 -11.54 -19.68 -15.84
N VAL A 27 -10.39 -19.35 -15.25
CA VAL A 27 -10.14 -18.06 -14.60
C VAL A 27 -10.26 -16.90 -15.59
N VAL A 28 -9.70 -17.00 -16.80
CA VAL A 28 -9.86 -15.97 -17.85
C VAL A 28 -11.32 -15.83 -18.28
N GLY A 29 -12.07 -16.94 -18.32
CA GLY A 29 -13.51 -16.93 -18.56
C GLY A 29 -14.30 -16.16 -17.50
N GLU A 30 -13.91 -16.31 -16.23
CA GLU A 30 -14.53 -15.62 -15.10
C GLU A 30 -14.09 -14.14 -15.00
N LEU A 31 -12.80 -13.86 -15.25
CA LEU A 31 -12.25 -12.50 -15.26
C LEU A 31 -12.84 -11.62 -16.37
N ARG A 32 -13.38 -12.20 -17.45
CA ARG A 32 -14.16 -11.46 -18.47
C ARG A 32 -15.55 -11.08 -17.98
N LYS A 33 -16.09 -11.75 -16.97
CA LYS A 33 -17.39 -11.38 -16.36
C LYS A 33 -17.26 -10.20 -15.42
N VAL A 34 -16.06 -10.01 -14.84
CA VAL A 34 -15.74 -8.80 -14.08
C VAL A 34 -15.99 -7.61 -15.00
N ARG A 35 -16.83 -6.70 -14.53
CA ARG A 35 -17.17 -5.49 -15.27
C ARG A 35 -15.91 -4.63 -15.32
N TRP A 36 -15.16 -4.71 -16.42
CA TRP A 36 -13.99 -3.86 -16.61
C TRP A 36 -14.49 -2.44 -16.84
N PRO A 37 -14.10 -1.50 -15.96
CA PRO A 37 -14.69 -0.17 -15.95
C PRO A 37 -14.31 0.58 -17.24
N THR A 38 -15.21 1.45 -17.68
CA THR A 38 -14.98 2.24 -18.90
C THR A 38 -13.90 3.29 -18.65
N ARG A 39 -13.18 3.73 -19.71
CA ARG A 39 -12.17 4.81 -19.58
C ARG A 39 -12.70 6.05 -18.84
N ARG A 40 -13.99 6.36 -19.01
CA ARG A 40 -14.67 7.47 -18.34
C ARG A 40 -14.77 7.24 -16.83
N GLU A 41 -15.17 6.05 -16.39
CA GLU A 41 -15.18 5.70 -14.95
C GLU A 41 -13.80 5.79 -14.33
N LEU A 42 -12.77 5.23 -14.99
CA LEU A 42 -11.39 5.32 -14.48
C LEU A 42 -11.00 6.77 -14.25
N ILE A 43 -11.23 7.64 -15.23
CA ILE A 43 -10.89 9.07 -15.14
C ILE A 43 -11.67 9.73 -14.01
N THR A 44 -12.98 9.48 -13.89
CA THR A 44 -13.79 10.02 -12.79
C THR A 44 -13.24 9.59 -11.43
N TYR A 45 -12.91 8.31 -11.24
CA TYR A 45 -12.35 7.82 -9.99
C TYR A 45 -10.98 8.42 -9.70
N THR A 46 -10.12 8.56 -10.71
CA THR A 46 -8.82 9.23 -10.55
C THR A 46 -9.00 10.70 -10.15
N ILE A 47 -9.93 11.44 -10.78
CA ILE A 47 -10.20 12.84 -10.46
C ILE A 47 -10.70 13.00 -9.02
N VAL A 48 -11.65 12.16 -8.60
CA VAL A 48 -12.18 12.19 -7.21
C VAL A 48 -11.05 12.00 -6.21
N VAL A 49 -10.17 11.01 -6.44
CA VAL A 49 -8.99 10.77 -5.58
C VAL A 49 -8.04 11.97 -5.62
N MET A 50 -7.79 12.55 -6.79
CA MET A 50 -6.90 13.70 -6.94
C MET A 50 -7.39 14.91 -6.14
N VAL A 51 -8.69 15.22 -6.23
CA VAL A 51 -9.32 16.29 -5.45
C VAL A 51 -9.22 16.00 -3.95
N PHE A 52 -9.52 14.76 -3.53
CA PHE A 52 -9.43 14.37 -2.13
C PHE A 52 -8.00 14.50 -1.58
N VAL A 53 -6.99 14.08 -2.33
CA VAL A 53 -5.57 14.21 -1.95
C VAL A 53 -5.19 15.69 -1.80
N VAL A 54 -5.58 16.55 -2.73
CA VAL A 54 -5.29 17.99 -2.65
C VAL A 54 -5.93 18.61 -1.40
N LEU A 55 -7.17 18.24 -1.08
CA LEU A 55 -7.85 18.71 0.13
C LEU A 55 -7.13 18.25 1.41
N MET A 56 -6.72 16.98 1.48
CA MET A 56 -5.97 16.45 2.62
C MET A 56 -4.61 17.12 2.78
N VAL A 57 -3.87 17.30 1.68
CA VAL A 57 -2.59 18.02 1.71
C VAL A 57 -2.79 19.46 2.19
N GLY A 58 -3.81 20.16 1.68
CA GLY A 58 -4.15 21.51 2.13
C GLY A 58 -4.51 21.57 3.61
N TYR A 59 -5.34 20.63 4.08
CA TYR A 59 -5.75 20.54 5.48
C TYR A 59 -4.57 20.26 6.42
N VAL A 60 -3.75 19.25 6.11
CA VAL A 60 -2.57 18.90 6.90
C VAL A 60 -1.56 20.04 6.90
N SER A 61 -1.29 20.66 5.74
CA SER A 61 -0.37 21.80 5.65
C SER A 61 -0.85 22.99 6.47
N ALA A 62 -2.16 23.27 6.49
CA ALA A 62 -2.74 24.35 7.30
C ALA A 62 -2.59 24.07 8.80
N LEU A 63 -2.82 22.82 9.22
CA LEU A 63 -2.58 22.41 10.60
C LEU A 63 -1.10 22.50 10.96
N ASP A 64 -0.20 21.97 10.14
CA ASP A 64 1.25 22.01 10.39
C ASP A 64 1.74 23.45 10.56
N PHE A 65 1.26 24.38 9.73
CA PHE A 65 1.56 25.80 9.86
C PHE A 65 1.00 26.39 11.16
N GLY A 66 -0.25 26.07 11.51
CA GLY A 66 -0.88 26.51 12.75
C GLY A 66 -0.18 25.99 14.02
N PHE A 67 0.23 24.72 14.01
CA PHE A 67 0.97 24.11 15.11
C PHE A 67 2.38 24.68 15.25
N GLY A 68 3.07 24.97 14.15
CA GLY A 68 4.41 25.59 14.19
C GLY A 68 4.40 26.94 14.91
N GLU A 69 3.42 27.79 14.61
CA GLU A 69 3.28 29.09 15.28
C GLU A 69 2.85 28.93 16.75
N ALA A 70 1.90 28.03 17.02
CA ALA A 70 1.43 27.75 18.38
C ALA A 70 2.55 27.23 19.29
N VAL A 71 3.42 26.37 18.77
CA VAL A 71 4.56 25.81 19.50
C VAL A 71 5.61 26.89 19.76
N THR A 72 5.91 27.75 18.79
CA THR A 72 6.82 28.88 18.98
C THR A 72 6.32 29.83 20.08
N TRP A 73 5.04 30.16 20.05
CA TRP A 73 4.40 30.98 21.09
C TRP A 73 4.42 30.30 22.47
N LEU A 74 4.16 28.99 22.51
CA LEU A 74 4.20 28.21 23.75
C LEU A 74 5.61 28.16 24.35
N TYR A 75 6.66 27.92 23.56
CA TYR A 75 8.03 27.92 24.07
C TYR A 75 8.51 29.32 24.45
N GLY A 76 8.08 30.38 23.74
CA GLY A 76 8.37 31.75 24.13
C GLY A 76 7.78 32.13 25.49
N THR A 77 6.62 31.57 25.84
CA THR A 77 5.96 31.79 27.13
C THR A 77 6.43 30.83 28.24
N VAL A 78 6.86 29.61 27.91
CA VAL A 78 7.33 28.60 28.87
C VAL A 78 8.84 28.71 29.17
N GLY A 79 9.66 29.12 28.21
CA GLY A 79 11.12 29.18 28.32
C GLY A 79 11.67 30.40 29.07
N SER A 80 10.84 31.41 29.35
CA SER A 80 11.24 32.60 30.10
C SER A 80 11.31 32.41 31.62
N GLY A 81 11.04 31.20 32.14
CA GLY A 81 11.03 30.89 33.58
C GLY A 81 12.31 30.25 34.13
N GLY A 82 13.38 30.16 33.35
CA GLY A 82 14.60 29.43 33.70
C GLY A 82 15.82 30.32 33.91
N GLU A 83 15.70 31.39 34.71
CA GLU A 83 16.89 32.00 35.31
C GLU A 83 17.52 30.95 36.25
N GLN A 84 18.55 30.26 35.76
CA GLN A 84 19.53 29.65 36.65
C GLN A 84 20.47 30.78 37.05
N PRO A 85 20.33 31.39 38.25
CA PRO A 85 21.39 32.23 38.75
C PRO A 85 22.62 31.32 38.87
N ALA A 86 23.65 31.62 38.10
CA ALA A 86 25.01 31.15 38.34
C ALA A 86 25.50 31.80 39.64
N GLY A 87 24.86 31.44 40.75
CA GLY A 87 25.22 31.80 42.09
C GLY A 87 26.37 30.92 42.51
N GLN A 88 27.56 31.48 42.42
CA GLN A 88 28.56 31.34 43.47
C GLN A 88 28.96 29.89 43.80
N MET A 89 29.97 29.36 43.09
CA MET A 89 30.82 28.35 43.72
C MET A 89 31.75 29.06 44.72
N PRO A 90 31.69 28.78 46.03
CA PRO A 90 32.62 29.34 46.99
C PRO A 90 33.96 28.58 46.92
N GLY A 91 35.04 29.37 46.80
CA GLY A 91 36.43 29.08 47.15
C GLY A 91 36.95 27.64 47.09
N VAL A 92 37.74 27.34 46.05
CA VAL A 92 38.76 26.29 46.11
C VAL A 92 40.02 26.90 46.76
N PRO A 93 40.47 26.45 47.94
CA PRO A 93 41.80 26.80 48.44
C PRO A 93 42.87 26.07 47.62
N GLN A 94 43.94 26.81 47.28
CA GLN A 94 45.13 26.35 46.57
C GLN A 94 45.91 25.30 47.36
#